data_AF-A0A7C5NHP6-F1
#
_entry.id   AF-A0A7C5NHP6-F1
#
_cell.length_a   1.000
_cell.length_b   1.000
_cell.length_c   1.000
_cell.angle_alpha   90.00
_cell.angle_beta   90.00
_cell.angle_gamma   90.00
#
_symmetry.space_group_name_H-M   'P 1'
#
loop_
_entity.id
_entity.type
_entity.pdbx_description
1 polymer ?
#
loop_
_entity_poly.entity_id
_entity_poly.type
_entity_poly.pdbx_seq_one_letter_code
_entity_poly.pdbx_strand_id
1 'polypeptide(L)'
;MEKIYRLMLEDILPAVAAGDTEMRALVRQAGEGLRLTDDRLTFTLPALFSFTVARHNLTAAADERLGDGADDYDRFRELLFQRPPNATLAPFGLQVGIELADLDPDLIVYKLLRLDETS
;
A
#
# COMPACT_ATOMS: atom_id res chain seq x y z
N MET A 1 -0.21 2.94 14.12
CA MET A 1 0.50 2.35 12.95
C MET A 1 0.01 0.97 12.57
N GLU A 2 -0.22 0.03 13.50
CA GLU A 2 -0.78 -1.29 13.16
C GLU A 2 -2.10 -1.22 12.38
N LYS A 3 -2.98 -0.26 12.72
CA LYS A 3 -4.21 0.01 11.97
C LYS A 3 -3.95 0.38 10.50
N ILE A 4 -2.93 1.21 10.23
CA ILE A 4 -2.52 1.61 8.87
C ILE A 4 -1.93 0.42 8.11
N TYR A 5 -1.06 -0.36 8.76
CA TYR A 5 -0.50 -1.59 8.19
C TYR A 5 -1.62 -2.56 7.76
N ARG A 6 -2.60 -2.82 8.64
CA ARG A 6 -3.72 -3.71 8.35
C ARG A 6 -4.63 -3.14 7.28
N LEU A 7 -4.99 -1.85 7.36
CA LEU A 7 -5.80 -1.18 6.34
C LEU A 7 -5.15 -1.28 4.96
N MET A 8 -3.83 -1.10 4.87
CA MET A 8 -3.11 -1.23 3.61
C MET A 8 -3.21 -2.67 3.05
N LEU A 9 -2.89 -3.68 3.85
CA LEU A 9 -2.73 -5.06 3.39
C LEU A 9 -4.03 -5.86 3.30
N GLU A 10 -5.00 -5.59 4.17
CA GLU A 10 -6.24 -6.36 4.29
C GLU A 10 -7.42 -5.71 3.57
N ASP A 11 -7.30 -4.43 3.17
CA ASP A 11 -8.39 -3.68 2.54
C ASP A 11 -7.94 -3.00 1.24
N ILE A 12 -7.01 -2.04 1.31
CA ILE A 12 -6.63 -1.22 0.14
C ILE A 12 -6.04 -2.06 -1.00
N LEU A 13 -4.94 -2.80 -0.76
CA LEU A 13 -4.28 -3.58 -1.81
C LEU A 13 -5.22 -4.68 -2.37
N PRO A 14 -5.95 -5.45 -1.53
CA PRO A 14 -6.96 -6.38 -2.01
C PRO A 14 -8.07 -5.72 -2.84
N ALA A 15 -8.62 -4.58 -2.42
CA ALA A 15 -9.68 -3.89 -3.16
C ALA A 15 -9.20 -3.41 -4.54
N VAL A 16 -7.99 -2.82 -4.61
CA VAL A 16 -7.38 -2.43 -5.89
C VAL A 16 -7.21 -3.66 -6.79
N ALA A 17 -6.65 -4.73 -6.24
CA ALA A 17 -6.44 -5.96 -6.99
C ALA A 17 -7.75 -6.61 -7.42
N ALA A 18 -8.82 -6.56 -6.63
CA ALA A 18 -10.13 -7.11 -6.98
C ALA A 18 -10.85 -6.32 -8.08
N GLY A 19 -10.32 -5.16 -8.49
CA GLY A 19 -10.95 -4.33 -9.50
C GLY A 19 -11.96 -3.34 -8.93
N ASP A 20 -11.95 -3.08 -7.63
CA ASP A 20 -12.88 -2.14 -6.99
C ASP A 20 -12.80 -0.76 -7.67
N THR A 21 -13.91 -0.31 -8.24
CA THR A 21 -13.91 0.87 -9.12
C THR A 21 -13.64 2.15 -8.34
N GLU A 22 -14.15 2.25 -7.12
CA GLU A 22 -13.97 3.42 -6.26
C GLU A 22 -12.51 3.52 -5.79
N MET A 23 -11.95 2.43 -5.27
CA MET A 23 -10.57 2.36 -4.81
C MET A 23 -9.59 2.63 -5.96
N ARG A 24 -9.83 2.05 -7.14
CA ARG A 24 -9.00 2.32 -8.33
C ARG A 24 -9.08 3.78 -8.79
N ALA A 25 -10.24 4.43 -8.65
CA ALA A 25 -10.36 5.86 -8.93
C ALA A 25 -9.55 6.69 -7.92
N LEU A 26 -9.64 6.38 -6.63
CA LEU A 26 -8.86 7.05 -5.58
C LEU A 26 -7.36 6.90 -5.80
N VAL A 27 -6.89 5.70 -6.11
CA VAL A 27 -5.47 5.44 -6.43
C VAL A 27 -5.00 6.27 -7.62
N ARG A 28 -5.81 6.38 -8.69
CA ARG A 28 -5.46 7.19 -9.87
C ARG A 28 -5.39 8.69 -9.57
N GLN A 29 -6.14 9.16 -8.58
CA GLN A 29 -6.14 10.58 -8.17
C GLN A 29 -4.98 10.93 -7.23
N ALA A 30 -4.38 9.94 -6.56
CA ALA A 30 -3.34 10.16 -5.55
C ALA A 30 -2.03 10.76 -6.12
N GLY A 31 -1.65 10.44 -7.37
CA GLY A 31 -0.52 11.08 -8.05
C GLY A 31 0.84 10.38 -7.90
N GLU A 32 1.92 11.15 -7.83
CA GLU A 32 3.30 10.64 -7.95
C GLU A 32 3.66 9.58 -6.89
N GLY A 33 4.34 8.52 -7.33
CA GLY A 33 4.70 7.39 -6.48
C GLY A 33 3.60 6.36 -6.29
N LEU A 34 2.35 6.58 -6.73
CA LEU A 34 1.28 5.59 -6.77
C LEU A 34 0.64 5.54 -8.16
N ARG A 35 0.91 4.48 -8.94
CA ARG A 35 0.49 4.41 -10.35
C ARG A 35 -0.29 3.13 -10.62
N LEU A 36 -1.48 3.30 -11.17
CA LEU A 36 -2.34 2.21 -11.63
C LEU A 36 -2.50 2.28 -13.16
N THR A 37 -1.77 1.42 -13.87
CA THR A 37 -1.84 1.29 -15.33
C THR A 37 -2.52 -0.03 -15.66
N ASP A 38 -3.61 0.01 -16.42
CA ASP A 38 -4.51 -1.13 -16.62
C ASP A 38 -4.87 -1.74 -15.25
N ASP A 39 -4.51 -3.00 -14.99
CA ASP A 39 -4.74 -3.71 -13.72
C ASP A 39 -3.48 -3.81 -12.84
N ARG A 40 -2.44 -3.04 -13.17
CA ARG A 40 -1.15 -3.11 -12.50
C ARG A 40 -0.91 -1.90 -11.60
N LEU A 41 -0.88 -2.16 -10.30
CA LEU A 41 -0.47 -1.17 -9.31
C LEU A 41 1.05 -1.21 -9.11
N THR A 42 1.69 -0.06 -9.26
CA THR A 42 3.09 0.18 -8.88
C THR A 42 3.16 1.32 -7.89
N PHE A 43 4.07 1.23 -6.92
CA PHE A 43 4.12 2.21 -5.85
C PHE A 43 5.49 2.32 -5.18
N THR A 44 5.79 3.49 -4.61
CA THR A 44 6.83 3.61 -3.58
C THR A 44 6.19 3.45 -2.20
N LEU A 45 6.97 3.01 -1.20
CA LEU A 45 6.46 2.86 0.17
C LEU A 45 5.96 4.17 0.79
N PRO A 46 6.65 5.33 0.63
CA PRO A 46 6.13 6.59 1.15
C PRO A 46 4.78 6.96 0.54
N ALA A 47 4.63 6.82 -0.78
CA ALA A 47 3.39 7.18 -1.47
C ALA A 47 2.22 6.28 -1.05
N LEU A 48 2.45 4.97 -0.91
CA LEU A 48 1.42 4.04 -0.44
C LEU A 48 1.04 4.30 1.03
N PHE A 49 2.03 4.65 1.86
CA PHE A 49 1.79 5.03 3.25
C PHE A 49 0.92 6.30 3.37
N SER A 50 1.32 7.40 2.71
CA SER A 50 0.55 8.65 2.70
C SER A 50 -0.87 8.45 2.17
N PHE A 51 -1.04 7.66 1.10
CA PHE A 51 -2.38 7.30 0.60
C PHE A 51 -3.22 6.57 1.65
N THR A 52 -2.63 5.59 2.35
CA THR A 52 -3.32 4.81 3.38
C THR A 52 -3.72 5.69 4.57
N VAL A 53 -2.82 6.58 5.00
CA VAL A 53 -3.10 7.55 6.08
C VAL A 53 -4.23 8.50 5.67
N ALA A 54 -4.19 9.05 4.46
CA ALA A 54 -5.26 9.91 3.94
C ALA A 54 -6.60 9.16 3.91
N ARG A 55 -6.61 7.90 3.46
CA ARG A 55 -7.83 7.07 3.40
C ARG A 55 -8.41 6.78 4.79
N HIS A 56 -7.57 6.51 5.78
CA HIS A 56 -7.97 6.36 7.18
C HIS A 56 -8.56 7.67 7.74
N ASN A 57 -7.91 8.81 7.47
CA ASN A 57 -8.31 10.11 8.00
C ASN A 57 -9.64 10.64 7.43
N LEU A 58 -10.08 10.14 6.27
CA LEU A 58 -11.38 10.48 5.68
C LEU A 58 -12.57 10.02 6.54
N THR A 59 -12.41 8.91 7.25
CA THR A 59 -13.49 8.31 8.07
C THR A 59 -13.21 8.35 9.58
N ALA A 60 -11.98 8.68 9.98
CA ALA A 60 -11.58 8.79 11.38
C ALA A 60 -12.15 10.04 12.07
N ALA A 61 -12.46 9.91 13.36
CA ALA A 61 -12.72 11.05 14.23
C ALA A 61 -11.46 11.94 14.33
N ALA A 62 -11.64 13.23 14.66
CA ALA A 62 -10.55 14.22 14.63
C ALA A 62 -9.35 13.84 15.53
N ASP A 63 -9.62 13.19 16.67
CA ASP A 63 -8.65 12.69 17.64
C ASP A 63 -7.98 11.36 17.25
N GLU A 64 -8.51 10.67 16.25
CA GLU A 64 -7.97 9.41 15.72
C GLU A 64 -7.17 9.59 14.41
N ARG A 65 -7.05 10.84 13.93
CA ARG A 65 -6.31 11.16 12.72
C ARG A 65 -4.81 10.93 12.93
N LEU A 66 -4.20 10.31 11.95
CA LEU A 66 -2.77 10.02 11.96
C LEU A 66 -2.04 11.01 11.04
N GLY A 67 -0.81 11.36 11.41
CA GLY A 67 0.09 12.08 10.53
C GLY A 67 0.67 11.15 9.46
N ASP A 68 1.09 11.74 8.35
CA ASP A 68 1.91 11.09 7.32
C ASP A 68 3.37 11.59 7.37
N GLY A 69 3.80 12.08 8.54
CA GLY A 69 5.15 12.59 8.78
C GLY A 69 6.20 11.48 8.90
N ALA A 70 7.48 11.89 8.93
CA ALA A 70 8.63 10.99 8.94
C ALA A 70 8.59 9.96 10.09
N ASP A 71 8.29 10.39 11.32
CA ASP A 71 8.23 9.48 12.49
C ASP A 71 7.18 8.38 12.34
N ASP A 72 6.02 8.69 11.75
CA ASP A 72 4.95 7.73 11.53
C ASP A 72 5.30 6.77 10.37
N TYR A 73 5.96 7.29 9.34
CA TYR A 73 6.48 6.49 8.23
C TYR A 73 7.58 5.52 8.68
N ASP A 74 8.52 5.95 9.52
CA ASP A 74 9.59 5.10 10.05
C ASP A 74 9.01 3.93 10.87
N ARG A 75 8.04 4.21 11.74
CA ARG A 75 7.31 3.16 12.49
C ARG A 75 6.57 2.20 11.57
N PHE A 76 6.01 2.72 10.47
CA PHE A 76 5.35 1.88 9.47
C PHE A 76 6.36 0.97 8.74
N ARG A 77 7.54 1.49 8.37
CA ARG A 77 8.63 0.69 7.79
C ARG A 77 9.11 -0.42 8.72
N GLU A 78 9.28 -0.12 10.01
CA GLU A 78 9.64 -1.12 11.02
C GLU A 78 8.62 -2.26 11.07
N LEU A 79 7.32 -1.94 10.99
CA LEU A 79 6.26 -2.96 10.97
C LEU A 79 6.35 -3.84 9.72
N LEU A 80 6.62 -3.28 8.54
CA LEU A 80 6.81 -4.06 7.31
C LEU A 80 8.00 -5.02 7.41
N PHE A 81 9.06 -4.63 8.12
CA PHE A 81 10.22 -5.48 8.34
C PHE A 81 9.92 -6.61 9.34
N GLN A 82 9.23 -6.29 10.45
CA GLN A 82 8.87 -7.27 11.48
C GLN A 82 7.77 -8.24 11.03
N ARG A 83 6.88 -7.78 10.14
CA ARG A 83 5.73 -8.53 9.63
C ARG A 83 5.75 -8.48 8.10
N PRO A 84 6.34 -9.51 7.45
CA PRO A 84 6.48 -9.54 6.00
C PRO A 84 5.12 -9.42 5.29
N PRO A 85 4.92 -8.40 4.41
CA PRO A 85 3.63 -8.12 3.78
C PRO A 85 3.05 -9.30 3.00
N ASN A 86 3.91 -10.07 2.35
CA ASN A 86 3.51 -11.17 1.47
C ASN A 86 2.84 -12.32 2.23
N ALA A 87 3.16 -12.51 3.52
CA ALA A 87 2.46 -13.48 4.35
C ALA A 87 1.00 -13.06 4.63
N THR A 88 0.77 -11.75 4.83
CA THR A 88 -0.59 -11.19 5.00
C THR A 88 -1.38 -11.14 3.69
N LEU A 89 -0.70 -10.95 2.56
CA LEU A 89 -1.31 -10.84 1.23
C LEU A 89 -1.62 -12.19 0.57
N ALA A 90 -0.91 -13.26 0.94
CA ALA A 90 -1.08 -14.58 0.34
C ALA A 90 -2.52 -15.13 0.38
N PRO A 91 -3.30 -14.99 1.47
CA PRO A 91 -4.71 -15.42 1.50
C PRO A 91 -5.61 -14.70 0.50
N PHE A 92 -5.21 -13.51 0.03
CA PHE A 92 -5.92 -12.75 -1.01
C PHE A 92 -5.44 -13.11 -2.43
N GLY A 93 -4.52 -14.07 -2.57
CA GLY A 93 -3.88 -14.39 -3.85
C GLY A 93 -2.98 -13.25 -4.34
N LEU A 94 -2.33 -12.53 -3.41
CA LEU A 94 -1.52 -11.35 -3.73
C LEU A 94 -0.11 -11.46 -3.18
N GLN A 95 0.82 -10.77 -3.85
CA GLN A 95 2.15 -10.51 -3.33
C GLN A 95 2.65 -9.15 -3.80
N VAL A 96 3.55 -8.55 -3.02
CA VAL A 96 4.34 -7.39 -3.41
C VAL A 96 5.70 -7.86 -3.89
N GLY A 97 6.07 -7.44 -5.10
CA GLY A 97 7.40 -7.63 -5.68
C GLY A 97 8.10 -6.29 -5.91
N ILE A 98 9.42 -6.34 -6.09
CA ILE A 98 10.20 -5.18 -6.55
C ILE A 98 10.05 -5.06 -8.07
N GLU A 99 9.75 -3.86 -8.54
CA GLU A 99 9.77 -3.51 -9.97
C GLU A 99 11.08 -2.82 -10.35
N LEU A 100 11.52 -1.85 -9.56
CA LEU A 100 12.77 -1.12 -9.77
C LEU A 100 13.45 -0.94 -8.42
N ALA A 101 14.67 -1.46 -8.29
CA ALA A 101 15.51 -1.25 -7.12
C ALA A 101 16.26 0.07 -7.22
N ASP A 102 16.46 0.72 -6.08
CA ASP A 102 17.24 1.95 -5.92
C ASP A 102 18.12 1.84 -4.66
N LEU A 103 19.15 2.68 -4.57
CA LEU A 103 19.99 2.80 -3.38
C LEU A 103 19.24 3.51 -2.24
N ASP A 104 18.34 4.42 -2.59
CA ASP A 104 17.41 5.03 -1.65
C ASP A 104 16.17 4.13 -1.49
N PRO A 105 15.93 3.55 -0.30
CA PRO A 105 14.77 2.69 -0.05
C PRO A 105 13.42 3.36 -0.35
N ASP A 106 13.34 4.69 -0.25
CA ASP A 106 12.10 5.44 -0.48
C ASP A 106 11.82 5.65 -1.97
N LEU A 107 12.81 5.40 -2.83
CA LEU A 107 12.70 5.45 -4.29
C LEU A 107 12.50 4.07 -4.92
N ILE A 108 12.58 2.99 -4.13
CA ILE A 108 12.29 1.64 -4.62
C ILE A 108 10.83 1.60 -5.11
N VAL A 109 10.65 1.16 -6.35
CA VAL A 109 9.33 0.95 -6.93
C VAL A 109 8.96 -0.51 -6.74
N TYR A 110 7.84 -0.71 -6.07
CA TYR A 110 7.20 -1.98 -5.86
C TYR A 110 6.04 -2.16 -6.85
N LYS A 111 5.63 -3.42 -7.02
CA LYS A 111 4.44 -3.80 -7.80
C LYS A 111 3.58 -4.76 -7.00
N LEU A 112 2.27 -4.56 -7.08
CA LEU A 112 1.30 -5.56 -6.64
C LEU A 112 1.13 -6.61 -7.75
N LEU A 113 1.29 -7.87 -7.39
CA LEU A 113 1.15 -9.02 -8.28
C LEU A 113 -0.01 -9.87 -7.78
N ARG A 114 -0.80 -10.38 -8.71
CA ARG A 114 -1.67 -11.52 -8.42
C ARG A 114 -0.80 -12.77 -8.45
N LEU A 115 -0.92 -13.57 -7.39
CA LEU A 115 -0.51 -14.95 -7.40
C LEU A 115 -1.55 -15.65 -8.27
N ASP A 116 -1.36 -15.61 -9.59
CA ASP A 116 -2.10 -16.53 -10.45
C ASP A 116 -1.90 -17.94 -9.89
N GLU A 117 -2.96 -18.74 -9.90
CA GLU A 117 -2.87 -20.18 -9.68
C GLU A 117 -1.91 -20.73 -10.75
N THR A 118 -0.61 -20.68 -10.50
CA THR A 118 0.37 -21.33 -11.36
C THR A 118 0.18 -22.84 -11.22
N SER A 119 -0.66 -23.34 -12.12
CA SER A 119 -0.66 -24.67 -12.76
C SER A 119 -0.99 -25.88 -11.89
#